data_AF-A0A0G1NYM9-F1
#
_entry.id   AF-A0A0G1NYM9-F1
#
_cell.length_a   1.000
_cell.length_b   1.000
_cell.length_c   1.000
_cell.angle_alpha   90.00
_cell.angle_beta   90.00
_cell.angle_gamma   90.00
#
_symmetry.space_group_name_H-M   'P 1'
#
loop_
_entity.id
_entity.type
_entity.pdbx_description
1 polymer ?
#
loop_
_entity_poly.entity_id
_entity_poly.type
_entity_poly.pdbx_seq_one_letter_code
_entity_poly.pdbx_strand_id
1 'polypeptide(L)'
;MSKIKFIFLFGTLSLFFGVPLISRGIEVSSPPFIPALSGGISFENSPNDDVNDVAVLNNYLYAALRRYDDNSKKFIGALKIFDASDHAAPLEIASHNVDANLNSLFVEVNYLYAAGYSEADDKSFFYIFDITIPSAPTVVSTTELPATFQGVNDIKISGNYAYFASEAGGFGVIDISDLSAPVIKDTYNPKAGNIFYSVAISGTAIYVLGNNDLYSIDASDTASLQEVDRFYVGRDDSRREIFINGNYLYVPYQGNLRVIEILDDGALQSRGYYYPPDKLGAGDIAVSGSYLYATGQWGSELMVFDASDPTSPVRLGIYNSFSSTPHIFISNGYAFVFGPKSINIVKVSNGVKNVSDNQTDNNDAAATPWLLPDSAPDLALAGRMKGKILLQTESKGEAWYIHPKELKRYYLGRPKDAFSVMRSKGYGISNANLAKIPSNTDSFKGDMNLRQRMSGKILLQVESKGEAWYVHPKNLKRYYLGRPADAFSVMRRLGGGISNDNLAKIPSASSAFFTTNSVTYMKKTVKTSRGDFSIDLLIADLSNPKVKILTPRIIRTAPARTVRISGCFTIPEPRI
;
A
#
# COMPACT_ATOMS: atom_id res chain seq x y z
N MET A 1 13.47 -5.85 43.44
CA MET A 1 14.94 -5.91 43.34
C MET A 1 15.33 -6.42 41.96
N SER A 2 16.55 -6.10 41.55
CA SER A 2 17.09 -5.96 40.20
C SER A 2 17.00 -7.17 39.25
N LYS A 3 16.98 -6.84 37.95
CA LYS A 3 17.42 -7.70 36.85
C LYS A 3 18.85 -8.20 37.10
N ILE A 4 19.14 -9.46 36.80
CA ILE A 4 20.49 -9.92 36.47
C ILE A 4 20.40 -10.81 35.22
N LYS A 5 21.04 -10.36 34.15
CA LYS A 5 21.45 -11.18 33.00
C LYS A 5 22.97 -11.36 33.13
N PHE A 6 23.47 -12.58 32.96
CA PHE A 6 24.89 -12.83 32.70
C PHE A 6 25.07 -13.14 31.23
N ILE A 7 26.01 -12.46 30.58
CA ILE A 7 26.58 -12.83 29.29
C ILE A 7 28.10 -12.66 29.44
N PHE A 8 28.86 -13.70 29.13
CA PHE A 8 30.32 -13.66 29.04
C PHE A 8 30.74 -13.36 27.60
N LEU A 9 31.76 -12.52 27.42
CA LEU A 9 32.44 -12.30 26.14
C LEU A 9 33.96 -12.27 26.36
N PHE A 10 34.70 -13.09 25.62
CA PHE A 10 36.15 -12.97 25.46
C PHE A 10 36.43 -12.04 24.27
N GLY A 11 37.21 -10.99 24.49
CA GLY A 11 37.66 -10.07 23.44
C GLY A 11 39.17 -10.13 23.25
N THR A 12 39.61 -9.96 22.01
CA THR A 12 40.99 -9.59 21.67
C THR A 12 41.06 -8.12 21.27
N LEU A 13 41.99 -7.44 21.93
CA LEU A 13 42.35 -6.04 21.87
C LEU A 13 43.10 -5.72 20.55
N SER A 14 42.88 -4.54 19.96
CA SER A 14 43.93 -3.81 19.25
C SER A 14 43.65 -2.31 19.21
N LEU A 15 44.58 -1.56 19.80
CA LEU A 15 44.72 -0.11 19.83
C LEU A 15 45.50 0.37 18.61
N PHE A 16 45.13 1.51 18.00
CA PHE A 16 46.10 2.45 17.39
C PHE A 16 45.61 3.90 17.47
N PHE A 17 46.55 4.81 17.71
CA PHE A 17 46.41 6.20 18.13
C PHE A 17 46.05 7.20 17.01
N GLY A 18 45.07 8.06 17.28
CA GLY A 18 45.17 9.53 17.31
C GLY A 18 45.55 10.35 16.05
N VAL A 19 44.56 11.03 15.46
CA VAL A 19 44.55 12.48 15.12
C VAL A 19 43.08 12.96 15.08
N PRO A 20 42.68 14.09 15.71
CA PRO A 20 41.32 14.61 15.56
C PRO A 20 41.25 15.51 14.31
N LEU A 21 40.62 15.02 13.25
CA LEU A 21 40.12 15.89 12.18
C LEU A 21 38.81 16.53 12.67
N ILE A 22 38.81 17.85 12.74
CA ILE A 22 37.59 18.66 12.89
C ILE A 22 36.83 18.55 11.57
N SER A 23 35.89 17.61 11.44
CA SER A 23 34.90 17.65 10.37
C SER A 23 33.65 18.36 10.87
N ARG A 24 33.26 19.40 10.14
CA ARG A 24 31.93 20.01 10.21
C ARG A 24 30.87 18.91 10.21
N GLY A 25 29.85 19.08 11.05
CA GLY A 25 28.80 18.08 11.29
C GLY A 25 28.24 17.52 9.99
N ILE A 26 28.56 16.25 9.74
CA ILE A 26 27.81 15.39 8.84
C ILE A 26 26.76 14.75 9.75
N GLU A 27 25.51 15.21 9.64
CA GLU A 27 24.39 14.37 10.08
C GLU A 27 24.41 13.13 9.18
N VAL A 28 24.98 12.04 9.68
CA VAL A 28 24.79 10.73 9.07
C VAL A 28 23.38 10.31 9.48
N SER A 29 22.39 10.70 8.68
CA SER A 29 21.12 9.99 8.70
C SER A 29 21.46 8.54 8.39
N SER A 30 21.15 7.63 9.32
CA SER A 30 21.31 6.20 9.07
C SER A 30 20.62 5.87 7.75
N PRO A 31 21.29 5.17 6.80
CA PRO A 31 20.70 4.87 5.51
C PRO A 31 19.34 4.19 5.73
N PRO A 32 18.30 4.55 4.94
CA PRO A 32 17.01 3.90 5.08
C PRO A 32 17.14 2.41 4.82
N PHE A 33 16.18 1.68 5.36
CA PHE A 33 16.13 0.22 5.34
C PHE A 33 16.30 -0.31 3.90
N ILE A 34 17.23 -1.25 3.69
CA ILE A 34 17.35 -1.97 2.42
C ILE A 34 16.01 -2.70 2.19
N PRO A 35 15.37 -2.54 1.02
CA PRO A 35 14.10 -3.19 0.73
C PRO A 35 14.20 -4.70 1.00
N ALA A 36 13.19 -5.27 1.68
CA ALA A 36 13.13 -6.70 1.94
C ALA A 36 12.02 -7.33 1.09
N LEU A 37 12.32 -8.45 0.43
CA LEU A 37 11.32 -9.25 -0.26
C LEU A 37 10.24 -9.66 0.75
N SER A 38 9.03 -9.17 0.52
CA SER A 38 7.86 -9.51 1.34
C SER A 38 7.16 -10.75 0.79
N GLY A 39 7.25 -10.99 -0.52
CA GLY A 39 6.72 -12.15 -1.22
C GLY A 39 6.65 -11.92 -2.72
N GLY A 40 5.89 -12.75 -3.42
CA GLY A 40 5.68 -12.58 -4.86
C GLY A 40 4.71 -13.60 -5.45
N ILE A 41 4.34 -13.35 -6.70
CA ILE A 41 3.51 -14.23 -7.52
C ILE A 41 4.37 -14.68 -8.70
N SER A 42 4.43 -16.00 -8.90
CA SER A 42 5.15 -16.60 -10.03
C SER A 42 4.16 -17.11 -11.06
N PHE A 43 4.43 -16.78 -12.32
CA PHE A 43 3.73 -17.26 -13.50
C PHE A 43 4.55 -18.28 -14.29
N GLU A 44 5.65 -18.80 -13.72
CA GLU A 44 6.50 -19.81 -14.37
C GLU A 44 5.72 -21.09 -14.72
N ASN A 45 4.71 -21.43 -13.92
CA ASN A 45 3.79 -22.56 -14.18
C ASN A 45 2.57 -22.18 -15.04
N SER A 46 2.53 -20.94 -15.54
CA SER A 46 1.50 -20.41 -16.44
C SER A 46 2.18 -20.01 -17.76
N PRO A 47 2.60 -20.98 -18.60
CA PRO A 47 3.48 -20.72 -19.75
C PRO A 47 2.89 -19.70 -20.73
N ASN A 48 1.57 -19.66 -20.81
CA ASN A 48 0.82 -18.79 -21.72
C ASN A 48 0.61 -17.38 -21.19
N ASP A 49 0.85 -17.10 -19.90
CA ASP A 49 0.55 -15.81 -19.28
C ASP A 49 1.81 -14.96 -19.11
N ASP A 50 1.77 -13.73 -19.62
CA ASP A 50 2.77 -12.68 -19.41
C ASP A 50 2.13 -11.47 -18.71
N VAL A 51 2.73 -11.01 -17.62
CA VAL A 51 2.29 -9.81 -16.89
C VAL A 51 2.77 -8.56 -17.59
N ASN A 52 1.82 -7.69 -17.95
CA ASN A 52 2.08 -6.42 -18.61
C ASN A 52 1.97 -5.23 -17.66
N ASP A 53 1.03 -5.25 -16.72
CA ASP A 53 0.83 -4.17 -15.75
C ASP A 53 0.16 -4.68 -14.47
N VAL A 54 0.32 -3.94 -13.38
CA VAL A 54 -0.31 -4.22 -12.09
C VAL A 54 -0.90 -2.96 -11.46
N ALA A 55 -2.04 -3.13 -10.80
CA ALA A 55 -2.65 -2.08 -10.00
C ALA A 55 -3.04 -2.63 -8.61
N VAL A 56 -3.06 -1.78 -7.58
CA VAL A 56 -3.40 -2.20 -6.21
C VAL A 56 -4.44 -1.28 -5.62
N LEU A 57 -5.49 -1.87 -5.06
CA LEU A 57 -6.50 -1.18 -4.27
C LEU A 57 -6.76 -1.95 -2.98
N ASN A 58 -6.56 -1.29 -1.84
CA ASN A 58 -6.64 -1.90 -0.52
C ASN A 58 -5.70 -3.12 -0.42
N ASN A 59 -6.25 -4.32 -0.24
CA ASN A 59 -5.50 -5.57 -0.16
C ASN A 59 -5.54 -6.38 -1.46
N TYR A 60 -6.13 -5.85 -2.54
CA TYR A 60 -6.26 -6.57 -3.79
C TYR A 60 -5.24 -6.07 -4.80
N LEU A 61 -4.55 -7.03 -5.43
CA LEU A 61 -3.63 -6.81 -6.54
C LEU A 61 -4.31 -7.29 -7.81
N TYR A 62 -4.33 -6.42 -8.82
CA TYR A 62 -4.91 -6.66 -10.14
C TYR A 62 -3.75 -6.74 -11.12
N ALA A 63 -3.73 -7.77 -11.96
CA ALA A 63 -2.69 -7.99 -12.95
C ALA A 63 -3.32 -8.05 -14.35
N ALA A 64 -2.81 -7.19 -15.24
CA ALA A 64 -3.09 -7.24 -16.67
C ALA A 64 -2.14 -8.22 -17.32
N LEU A 65 -2.72 -9.17 -18.06
CA LEU A 65 -1.97 -10.22 -18.72
C LEU A 65 -2.18 -10.18 -20.23
N ARG A 66 -1.11 -10.50 -20.94
CA ARG A 66 -1.13 -11.06 -22.29
C ARG A 66 -1.13 -12.59 -22.15
N ARG A 67 -2.13 -13.25 -22.73
CA ARG A 67 -2.37 -14.69 -22.60
C ARG A 67 -2.42 -15.36 -23.96
N TYR A 68 -1.63 -16.39 -24.19
CA TYR A 68 -1.82 -17.26 -25.35
C TYR A 68 -2.96 -18.25 -25.09
N ASP A 69 -4.06 -18.14 -25.86
CA ASP A 69 -5.15 -19.12 -25.78
C ASP A 69 -4.89 -20.28 -26.73
N ASP A 70 -4.63 -21.46 -26.15
CA ASP A 70 -4.35 -22.68 -26.90
C ASP A 70 -5.53 -23.15 -27.77
N ASN A 71 -6.76 -22.75 -27.44
CA ASN A 71 -7.94 -23.16 -28.19
C ASN A 71 -8.11 -22.34 -29.46
N SER A 72 -8.10 -21.01 -29.34
CA SER A 72 -8.21 -20.09 -30.48
C SER A 72 -6.91 -19.91 -31.26
N LYS A 73 -5.76 -20.35 -30.70
CA LYS A 73 -4.41 -20.14 -31.23
C LYS A 73 -4.07 -18.65 -31.42
N LYS A 74 -4.63 -17.81 -30.56
CA LYS A 74 -4.48 -16.35 -30.57
C LYS A 74 -4.00 -15.85 -29.22
N PHE A 75 -3.34 -14.69 -29.23
CA PHE A 75 -3.13 -13.93 -28.02
C PHE A 75 -4.41 -13.18 -27.65
N ILE A 76 -4.79 -13.30 -26.39
CA ILE A 76 -5.94 -12.66 -25.75
C ILE A 76 -5.45 -11.98 -24.46
N GLY A 77 -6.29 -11.15 -23.84
CA GLY A 77 -6.00 -10.60 -22.52
C GLY A 77 -6.60 -11.42 -21.39
N ALA A 78 -6.03 -11.25 -20.20
CA ALA A 78 -6.70 -11.64 -18.98
C ALA A 78 -6.46 -10.64 -17.86
N LEU A 79 -7.51 -10.34 -17.10
CA LEU A 79 -7.43 -9.70 -15.80
C LEU A 79 -7.37 -10.79 -14.73
N LYS A 80 -6.28 -10.85 -13.97
CA LYS A 80 -6.21 -11.67 -12.76
C LYS A 80 -6.28 -10.81 -11.52
N ILE A 81 -6.97 -11.30 -10.50
CA ILE A 81 -7.16 -10.60 -9.22
C ILE A 81 -6.67 -11.51 -8.10
N PHE A 82 -5.84 -10.94 -7.24
CA PHE A 82 -5.25 -11.62 -6.10
C PHE A 82 -5.68 -10.92 -4.80
N ASP A 83 -6.09 -11.69 -3.80
CA ASP A 83 -6.09 -11.23 -2.41
C ASP A 83 -4.65 -11.24 -1.90
N ALA A 84 -4.07 -10.05 -1.77
CA ALA A 84 -2.73 -9.80 -1.27
C ALA A 84 -2.76 -9.34 0.20
N SER A 85 -3.79 -9.69 0.99
CA SER A 85 -3.82 -9.39 2.43
C SER A 85 -2.61 -9.98 3.18
N ASP A 86 -2.10 -11.12 2.71
CA ASP A 86 -0.78 -11.65 3.08
C ASP A 86 0.19 -11.47 1.90
N HIS A 87 1.04 -10.45 1.97
CA HIS A 87 2.01 -10.17 0.91
C HIS A 87 3.05 -11.28 0.70
N ALA A 88 3.26 -12.19 1.66
CA ALA A 88 4.14 -13.35 1.46
C ALA A 88 3.50 -14.47 0.65
N ALA A 89 2.17 -14.51 0.61
CA ALA A 89 1.42 -15.52 -0.11
C ALA A 89 0.13 -14.94 -0.70
N PRO A 90 0.21 -14.05 -1.71
CA PRO A 90 -0.97 -13.58 -2.41
C PRO A 90 -1.76 -14.75 -3.02
N LEU A 91 -3.09 -14.73 -2.89
CA LEU A 91 -3.97 -15.79 -3.36
C LEU A 91 -4.76 -15.32 -4.59
N GLU A 92 -4.69 -16.06 -5.70
CA GLU A 92 -5.56 -15.80 -6.86
C GLU A 92 -7.03 -16.06 -6.47
N ILE A 93 -7.90 -15.05 -6.65
CA ILE A 93 -9.32 -15.12 -6.31
C ILE A 93 -10.25 -14.97 -7.52
N ALA A 94 -9.75 -14.43 -8.64
CA ALA A 94 -10.50 -14.32 -9.88
C ALA A 94 -9.58 -14.24 -11.10
N SER A 95 -10.07 -14.73 -12.23
CA SER A 95 -9.50 -14.50 -13.55
C SER A 95 -10.62 -14.26 -14.55
N HIS A 96 -10.47 -13.24 -15.39
CA HIS A 96 -11.43 -12.86 -16.41
C HIS A 96 -10.69 -12.65 -17.74
N ASN A 97 -11.07 -13.40 -18.78
CA ASN A 97 -10.49 -13.25 -20.11
C ASN A 97 -11.16 -12.10 -20.87
N VAL A 98 -10.39 -11.43 -21.71
CA VAL A 98 -10.88 -10.42 -22.66
C VAL A 98 -10.22 -10.62 -24.01
N ASP A 99 -10.83 -10.09 -25.07
CA ASP A 99 -10.39 -10.32 -26.45
C ASP A 99 -9.10 -9.55 -26.85
N ALA A 100 -8.56 -8.70 -25.97
CA ALA A 100 -7.37 -7.90 -26.23
C ALA A 100 -6.34 -7.98 -25.10
N ASN A 101 -5.06 -8.06 -25.45
CA ASN A 101 -3.95 -8.10 -24.48
C ASN A 101 -4.00 -6.86 -23.60
N LEU A 102 -4.21 -7.01 -22.29
CA LEU A 102 -4.28 -5.88 -21.38
C LEU A 102 -2.87 -5.32 -21.16
N ASN A 103 -2.69 -4.03 -21.41
CA ASN A 103 -1.37 -3.37 -21.38
C ASN A 103 -1.21 -2.38 -20.24
N SER A 104 -2.31 -1.77 -19.78
CA SER A 104 -2.28 -0.81 -18.68
C SER A 104 -3.58 -0.88 -17.87
N LEU A 105 -3.45 -0.71 -16.56
CA LEU A 105 -4.52 -0.72 -15.58
C LEU A 105 -4.57 0.58 -14.80
N PHE A 106 -5.78 1.02 -14.47
CA PHE A 106 -6.01 2.01 -13.43
C PHE A 106 -7.15 1.54 -12.54
N VAL A 107 -6.96 1.64 -11.22
CA VAL A 107 -7.94 1.13 -10.25
C VAL A 107 -8.47 2.24 -9.35
N GLU A 108 -9.79 2.33 -9.27
CA GLU A 108 -10.53 3.14 -8.31
C GLU A 108 -11.37 2.26 -7.40
N VAL A 109 -12.04 2.85 -6.41
CA VAL A 109 -12.67 2.11 -5.30
C VAL A 109 -13.61 0.99 -5.77
N ASN A 110 -14.39 1.21 -6.82
CA ASN A 110 -15.37 0.26 -7.33
C ASN A 110 -15.10 -0.17 -8.77
N TYR A 111 -14.22 0.51 -9.49
CA TYR A 111 -14.03 0.30 -10.92
C TYR A 111 -12.56 0.12 -11.25
N LEU A 112 -12.28 -0.77 -12.19
CA LEU A 112 -10.98 -0.94 -12.80
C LEU A 112 -11.12 -0.61 -14.28
N TYR A 113 -10.25 0.28 -14.74
CA TYR A 113 -10.13 0.68 -16.12
C TYR A 113 -8.92 -0.05 -16.69
N ALA A 114 -9.05 -0.56 -17.90
CA ALA A 114 -7.95 -1.22 -18.59
C ALA A 114 -7.96 -0.83 -20.06
N ALA A 115 -6.77 -0.77 -20.65
CA ALA A 115 -6.65 -0.69 -22.10
C ALA A 115 -5.82 -1.86 -22.63
N GLY A 116 -6.16 -2.31 -23.83
CA GLY A 116 -5.47 -3.41 -24.45
C GLY A 116 -5.53 -3.36 -25.96
N TYR A 117 -4.75 -4.24 -26.60
CA TYR A 117 -4.66 -4.38 -28.05
C TYR A 117 -4.90 -5.84 -28.45
N SER A 118 -5.85 -6.04 -29.37
CA SER A 118 -6.10 -7.33 -30.01
C SER A 118 -5.19 -7.44 -31.23
N GLU A 119 -4.17 -8.30 -31.12
CA GLU A 119 -3.31 -8.67 -32.25
C GLU A 119 -4.12 -9.38 -33.36
N ALA A 120 -5.23 -10.02 -33.00
CA ALA A 120 -6.05 -10.77 -33.93
C ALA A 120 -6.92 -9.87 -34.82
N ASP A 121 -7.39 -8.75 -34.27
CA ASP A 121 -8.31 -7.83 -34.95
C ASP A 121 -7.65 -6.52 -35.37
N ASP A 122 -6.38 -6.32 -35.01
CA ASP A 122 -5.61 -5.07 -35.19
C ASP A 122 -6.35 -3.84 -34.61
N LYS A 123 -6.88 -4.01 -33.39
CA LYS A 123 -7.74 -3.03 -32.72
C LYS A 123 -7.37 -2.87 -31.25
N SER A 124 -7.47 -1.63 -30.77
CA SER A 124 -7.35 -1.33 -29.35
C SER A 124 -8.71 -1.19 -28.69
N PHE A 125 -8.78 -1.57 -27.42
CA PHE A 125 -10.00 -1.57 -26.63
C PHE A 125 -9.75 -0.92 -25.27
N PHE A 126 -10.76 -0.19 -24.80
CA PHE A 126 -10.85 0.33 -23.45
C PHE A 126 -11.96 -0.42 -22.71
N TYR A 127 -11.61 -0.98 -21.56
CA TYR A 127 -12.48 -1.80 -20.74
C TYR A 127 -12.74 -1.10 -19.41
N ILE A 128 -14.00 -1.16 -18.95
CA ILE A 128 -14.38 -0.79 -17.60
C ILE A 128 -14.94 -2.02 -16.90
N PHE A 129 -14.37 -2.37 -15.76
CA PHE A 129 -14.82 -3.46 -14.91
C PHE A 129 -15.40 -2.91 -13.61
N ASP A 130 -16.55 -3.43 -13.19
CA ASP A 130 -17.03 -3.31 -11.82
C ASP A 130 -16.29 -4.35 -10.97
N ILE A 131 -15.54 -3.85 -9.99
CA ILE A 131 -14.73 -4.62 -9.04
C ILE A 131 -15.23 -4.43 -7.61
N THR A 132 -16.48 -3.99 -7.42
CA THR A 132 -17.13 -3.89 -6.10
C THR A 132 -17.05 -5.22 -5.33
N ILE A 133 -17.06 -6.34 -6.07
CA ILE A 133 -16.79 -7.68 -5.56
C ILE A 133 -15.54 -8.22 -6.29
N PRO A 134 -14.32 -8.11 -5.71
CA PRO A 134 -13.07 -8.48 -6.38
C PRO A 134 -12.97 -9.97 -6.78
N SER A 135 -13.70 -10.86 -6.11
CA SER A 135 -13.77 -12.29 -6.47
C SER A 135 -14.72 -12.57 -7.65
N ALA A 136 -15.47 -11.57 -8.12
CA ALA A 136 -16.45 -11.69 -9.19
C ALA A 136 -16.53 -10.39 -10.01
N PRO A 137 -15.43 -9.99 -10.70
CA PRO A 137 -15.44 -8.79 -11.53
C PRO A 137 -16.39 -8.96 -12.73
N THR A 138 -17.06 -7.87 -13.12
CA THR A 138 -17.93 -7.85 -14.31
C THR A 138 -17.57 -6.71 -15.25
N VAL A 139 -17.58 -6.96 -16.55
CA VAL A 139 -17.40 -5.91 -17.56
C VAL A 139 -18.64 -5.00 -17.57
N VAL A 140 -18.43 -3.71 -17.33
CA VAL A 140 -19.46 -2.66 -17.44
C VAL A 140 -19.57 -2.21 -18.90
N SER A 141 -18.43 -1.95 -19.54
CA SER A 141 -18.37 -1.55 -20.94
C SER A 141 -17.07 -1.98 -21.60
N THR A 142 -17.14 -2.16 -22.91
CA THR A 142 -15.98 -2.30 -23.80
C THR A 142 -16.14 -1.28 -24.92
N THR A 143 -15.19 -0.37 -25.05
CA THR A 143 -15.15 0.65 -26.09
C THR A 143 -14.01 0.34 -27.05
N GLU A 144 -14.34 0.09 -28.32
CA GLU A 144 -13.34 0.02 -29.39
C GLU A 144 -12.76 1.42 -29.64
N LEU A 145 -11.44 1.53 -29.61
CA LEU A 145 -10.76 2.77 -29.97
C LEU A 145 -10.61 2.87 -31.49
N PRO A 146 -10.56 4.09 -32.07
CA PRO A 146 -10.38 4.28 -33.50
C PRO A 146 -9.18 3.50 -34.02
N ALA A 147 -9.29 2.91 -35.21
CA ALA A 147 -8.26 2.04 -35.79
C ALA A 147 -6.88 2.69 -35.94
N THR A 148 -6.80 4.03 -35.87
CA THR A 148 -5.53 4.76 -35.81
C THR A 148 -4.75 4.48 -34.53
N PHE A 149 -5.43 4.09 -33.45
CA PHE A 149 -4.86 3.77 -32.14
C PHE A 149 -4.46 2.30 -32.06
N GLN A 150 -3.22 1.99 -32.44
CA GLN A 150 -2.64 0.65 -32.29
C GLN A 150 -1.74 0.62 -31.06
N GLY A 151 -1.88 -0.40 -30.22
CA GLY A 151 -1.06 -0.59 -29.02
C GLY A 151 -1.21 0.51 -27.97
N VAL A 152 -2.28 0.49 -27.16
CA VAL A 152 -2.38 1.42 -26.02
C VAL A 152 -1.34 1.03 -24.97
N ASN A 153 -0.50 1.99 -24.57
CA ASN A 153 0.64 1.79 -23.68
C ASN A 153 0.35 2.18 -22.23
N ASP A 154 -0.43 3.23 -22.01
CA ASP A 154 -0.68 3.75 -20.68
C ASP A 154 -2.05 4.40 -20.61
N ILE A 155 -2.70 4.26 -19.46
CA ILE A 155 -3.94 4.95 -19.11
C ILE A 155 -3.81 5.62 -17.74
N LYS A 156 -4.35 6.83 -17.63
CA LYS A 156 -4.50 7.55 -16.38
C LYS A 156 -5.89 8.16 -16.29
N ILE A 157 -6.48 8.10 -15.10
CA ILE A 157 -7.83 8.61 -14.85
C ILE A 157 -7.75 9.86 -13.97
N SER A 158 -8.51 10.90 -14.34
CA SER A 158 -8.69 12.09 -13.51
C SER A 158 -10.14 12.57 -13.60
N GLY A 159 -10.87 12.42 -12.49
CA GLY A 159 -12.29 12.73 -12.45
C GLY A 159 -13.09 11.86 -13.43
N ASN A 160 -13.82 12.49 -14.34
CA ASN A 160 -14.66 11.80 -15.32
C ASN A 160 -13.94 11.54 -16.65
N TYR A 161 -12.62 11.60 -16.69
CA TYR A 161 -11.87 11.44 -17.93
C TYR A 161 -10.77 10.40 -17.81
N ALA A 162 -10.66 9.56 -18.84
CA ALA A 162 -9.54 8.66 -19.06
C ALA A 162 -8.63 9.24 -20.15
N TYR A 163 -7.35 9.36 -19.85
CA TYR A 163 -6.32 9.83 -20.76
C TYR A 163 -5.41 8.67 -21.11
N PHE A 164 -5.08 8.50 -22.38
CA PHE A 164 -4.32 7.35 -22.84
C PHE A 164 -3.24 7.72 -23.86
N ALA A 165 -2.14 6.97 -23.82
CA ALA A 165 -1.04 7.03 -24.78
C ALA A 165 -0.99 5.75 -25.60
N SER A 166 -0.66 5.85 -26.88
CA SER A 166 -0.63 4.72 -27.81
C SER A 166 0.63 4.68 -28.67
N GLU A 167 1.00 3.48 -29.13
CA GLU A 167 2.14 3.30 -30.02
C GLU A 167 1.91 3.96 -31.38
N ALA A 168 0.71 3.81 -31.93
CA ALA A 168 0.26 4.56 -33.10
C ALA A 168 -1.04 5.27 -32.77
N GLY A 169 -1.28 6.44 -33.36
CA GLY A 169 -2.54 7.17 -33.23
C GLY A 169 -2.47 8.37 -32.29
N GLY A 170 -1.56 8.35 -31.31
CA GLY A 170 -1.20 9.50 -30.51
C GLY A 170 -1.63 9.43 -29.05
N PHE A 171 -1.98 10.58 -28.50
CA PHE A 171 -2.60 10.75 -27.20
C PHE A 171 -4.12 10.95 -27.38
N GLY A 172 -4.93 10.48 -26.44
CA GLY A 172 -6.38 10.68 -26.50
C GLY A 172 -7.04 10.82 -25.13
N VAL A 173 -8.25 11.38 -25.15
CA VAL A 173 -9.10 11.55 -23.96
C VAL A 173 -10.49 10.96 -24.20
N ILE A 174 -10.97 10.21 -23.21
CA ILE A 174 -12.28 9.55 -23.17
C ILE A 174 -13.07 10.12 -22.00
N ASP A 175 -14.28 10.60 -22.26
CA ASP A 175 -15.27 10.90 -21.24
C ASP A 175 -15.86 9.60 -20.71
N ILE A 176 -15.71 9.38 -19.40
CA ILE A 176 -16.21 8.23 -18.65
C ILE A 176 -17.28 8.65 -17.62
N SER A 177 -17.95 9.80 -17.84
CA SER A 177 -19.07 10.25 -17.00
C SER A 177 -20.23 9.24 -16.99
N ASP A 178 -20.46 8.57 -18.12
CA ASP A 178 -21.30 7.37 -18.22
C ASP A 178 -20.40 6.15 -18.44
N LEU A 179 -20.19 5.38 -17.37
CA LEU A 179 -19.36 4.19 -17.38
C LEU A 179 -19.89 3.08 -18.29
N SER A 180 -21.17 3.13 -18.70
CA SER A 180 -21.75 2.15 -19.63
C SER A 180 -21.54 2.53 -21.10
N ALA A 181 -21.23 3.79 -21.37
CA ALA A 181 -21.03 4.32 -22.71
C ALA A 181 -19.91 5.38 -22.76
N PRO A 182 -18.63 5.00 -22.55
CA PRO A 182 -17.50 5.92 -22.68
C PRO A 182 -17.40 6.53 -24.08
N VAL A 183 -17.08 7.82 -24.18
CA VAL A 183 -17.02 8.56 -25.45
C VAL A 183 -15.67 9.24 -25.63
N ILE A 184 -15.04 9.05 -26.79
CA ILE A 184 -13.80 9.75 -27.13
C ILE A 184 -14.11 11.22 -27.40
N LYS A 185 -13.42 12.11 -26.69
CA LYS A 185 -13.67 13.55 -26.74
C LYS A 185 -12.74 14.26 -27.71
N ASP A 186 -11.45 13.92 -27.67
CA ASP A 186 -10.44 14.51 -28.52
C ASP A 186 -9.20 13.62 -28.59
N THR A 187 -8.37 13.87 -29.61
CA THR A 187 -7.14 13.15 -29.89
C THR A 187 -6.04 14.13 -30.31
N TYR A 188 -4.84 13.92 -29.80
CA TYR A 188 -3.68 14.74 -30.11
C TYR A 188 -2.58 13.88 -30.74
N ASN A 189 -2.25 14.19 -32.00
CA ASN A 189 -1.18 13.55 -32.73
C ASN A 189 -0.49 14.58 -33.65
N PRO A 190 0.55 15.27 -33.16
CA PRO A 190 1.15 16.39 -33.87
C PRO A 190 1.90 15.97 -35.14
N LYS A 191 2.25 14.69 -35.26
CA LYS A 191 2.96 14.14 -36.42
C LYS A 191 2.71 12.65 -36.58
N ALA A 192 2.32 12.24 -37.78
CA ALA A 192 2.20 10.82 -38.13
C ALA A 192 3.50 10.05 -37.85
N GLY A 193 3.35 8.88 -37.21
CA GLY A 193 4.46 8.02 -36.80
C GLY A 193 5.07 8.36 -35.42
N ASN A 194 4.53 9.35 -34.71
CA ASN A 194 4.87 9.56 -33.30
C ASN A 194 4.27 8.44 -32.45
N ILE A 195 5.10 7.91 -31.55
CA ILE A 195 4.77 6.85 -30.59
C ILE A 195 4.71 7.49 -29.21
N PHE A 196 3.69 7.19 -28.42
CA PHE A 196 3.50 7.70 -27.06
C PHE A 196 3.47 6.56 -26.05
N TYR A 197 4.24 6.70 -24.97
CA TYR A 197 4.50 5.61 -24.03
C TYR A 197 3.81 5.79 -22.67
N SER A 198 3.79 7.01 -22.14
CA SER A 198 3.33 7.25 -20.76
C SER A 198 2.62 8.59 -20.63
N VAL A 199 1.65 8.62 -19.73
CA VAL A 199 0.86 9.79 -19.36
C VAL A 199 1.08 10.10 -17.88
N ALA A 200 1.31 11.36 -17.55
CA ALA A 200 1.26 11.86 -16.18
C ALA A 200 0.35 13.09 -16.08
N ILE A 201 -0.36 13.24 -14.96
CA ILE A 201 -1.42 14.24 -14.79
C ILE A 201 -1.11 15.12 -13.57
N SER A 202 -1.21 16.43 -13.74
CA SER A 202 -1.19 17.42 -12.65
C SER A 202 -2.33 18.43 -12.83
N GLY A 203 -3.46 18.17 -12.18
CA GLY A 203 -4.67 18.97 -12.38
C GLY A 203 -5.22 18.83 -13.80
N THR A 204 -5.28 19.93 -14.55
CA THR A 204 -5.67 19.95 -15.98
C THR A 204 -4.49 19.85 -16.93
N ALA A 205 -3.25 19.95 -16.43
CA ALA A 205 -2.05 19.76 -17.24
C ALA A 205 -1.76 18.27 -17.38
N ILE A 206 -1.56 17.84 -18.63
CA ILE A 206 -1.20 16.48 -18.98
C ILE A 206 0.19 16.49 -19.61
N TYR A 207 1.03 15.59 -19.13
CA TYR A 207 2.37 15.37 -19.68
C TYR A 207 2.40 14.03 -20.37
N VAL A 208 2.84 14.00 -21.61
CA VAL A 208 2.87 12.78 -22.41
C VAL A 208 4.28 12.56 -22.92
N LEU A 209 4.86 11.41 -22.58
CA LEU A 209 6.16 11.01 -23.11
C LEU A 209 5.98 10.33 -24.46
N GLY A 210 6.54 10.93 -25.51
CA GLY A 210 6.71 10.31 -26.81
C GLY A 210 8.10 9.71 -27.01
N ASN A 211 8.32 9.10 -28.17
CA ASN A 211 9.62 8.55 -28.57
C ASN A 211 10.72 9.57 -28.82
N ASN A 212 10.41 10.86 -28.94
CA ASN A 212 11.40 11.93 -29.12
C ASN A 212 11.21 13.09 -28.16
N ASP A 213 9.97 13.43 -27.85
CA ASP A 213 9.61 14.63 -27.10
C ASP A 213 8.76 14.29 -25.89
N LEU A 214 8.84 15.15 -24.88
CA LEU A 214 7.86 15.28 -23.82
C LEU A 214 6.92 16.44 -24.18
N TYR A 215 5.63 16.17 -24.17
CA TYR A 215 4.58 17.14 -24.50
C TYR A 215 3.90 17.61 -23.21
N SER A 216 3.72 18.93 -23.07
CA SER A 216 2.88 19.57 -22.06
C SER A 216 1.57 19.98 -22.73
N ILE A 217 0.45 19.44 -22.27
CA ILE A 217 -0.87 19.61 -22.88
C ILE A 217 -1.83 20.17 -21.83
N ASP A 218 -2.51 21.27 -22.14
CA ASP A 218 -3.65 21.75 -21.35
C ASP A 218 -4.92 21.00 -21.77
N ALA A 219 -5.51 20.30 -20.80
CA ALA A 219 -6.78 19.59 -20.93
C ALA A 219 -7.92 20.27 -20.13
N SER A 220 -7.83 21.59 -19.92
CA SER A 220 -8.90 22.40 -19.32
C SER A 220 -10.21 22.32 -20.12
N ASP A 221 -10.11 22.28 -21.46
CA ASP A 221 -11.18 21.83 -22.35
C ASP A 221 -10.83 20.47 -22.97
N THR A 222 -11.44 19.41 -22.44
CA THR A 222 -11.21 18.03 -22.91
C THR A 222 -11.75 17.75 -24.30
N ALA A 223 -12.53 18.66 -24.90
CA ALA A 223 -12.97 18.56 -26.29
C ALA A 223 -11.99 19.24 -27.27
N SER A 224 -10.96 19.94 -26.77
CA SER A 224 -10.01 20.69 -27.58
C SER A 224 -8.67 20.82 -26.87
N LEU A 225 -7.91 19.73 -26.82
CA LEU A 225 -6.58 19.66 -26.20
C LEU A 225 -5.62 20.67 -26.82
N GLN A 226 -4.90 21.42 -25.99
CA GLN A 226 -3.92 22.42 -26.46
C GLN A 226 -2.51 22.05 -26.03
N GLU A 227 -1.59 21.93 -26.99
CA GLU A 227 -0.16 21.85 -26.69
C GLU A 227 0.32 23.19 -26.12
N VAL A 228 0.81 23.17 -24.89
CA VAL A 228 1.40 24.33 -24.20
C VAL A 228 2.89 24.45 -24.53
N ASP A 229 3.60 23.32 -24.44
CA ASP A 229 5.03 23.27 -24.71
C ASP A 229 5.47 21.87 -25.14
N ARG A 230 6.64 21.81 -25.78
CA ARG A 230 7.28 20.58 -26.24
C ARG A 230 8.77 20.61 -25.94
N PHE A 231 9.22 19.62 -25.19
CA PHE A 231 10.61 19.47 -24.83
C PHE A 231 11.24 18.27 -25.55
N TYR A 232 12.28 18.52 -26.35
CA TYR A 232 13.02 17.44 -27.01
C TYR A 232 13.82 16.62 -26.00
N VAL A 233 13.34 15.41 -25.71
CA VAL A 233 14.02 14.44 -24.86
C VAL A 233 15.09 13.70 -25.65
N GLY A 234 14.95 13.55 -26.97
CA GLY A 234 15.85 12.72 -27.77
C GLY A 234 15.25 11.36 -28.02
N ARG A 235 15.67 10.74 -29.13
CA ARG A 235 15.06 9.50 -29.60
C ARG A 235 15.32 8.34 -28.62
N ASP A 236 14.25 7.78 -28.08
CA ASP A 236 14.24 6.57 -27.27
C ASP A 236 13.01 5.73 -27.64
N ASP A 237 13.26 4.52 -28.13
CA ASP A 237 12.20 3.58 -28.53
C ASP A 237 11.82 2.62 -27.38
N SER A 238 12.25 2.93 -26.14
CA SER A 238 11.92 2.13 -24.95
C SER A 238 10.62 2.61 -24.30
N ARG A 239 9.66 1.70 -24.08
CA ARG A 239 8.45 1.97 -23.27
C ARG A 239 8.84 2.16 -21.80
N ARG A 240 8.63 3.37 -21.28
CA ARG A 240 9.01 3.77 -19.90
C ARG A 240 7.96 4.72 -19.33
N GLU A 241 7.78 4.69 -18.02
CA GLU A 241 6.89 5.64 -17.35
C GLU A 241 7.60 6.94 -16.98
N ILE A 242 6.83 8.03 -17.01
CA ILE A 242 7.23 9.32 -16.46
C ILE A 242 6.52 9.55 -15.13
N PHE A 243 7.16 10.30 -14.25
CA PHE A 243 6.58 10.60 -12.94
C PHE A 243 6.71 12.09 -12.59
N ILE A 244 5.66 12.64 -11.96
CA ILE A 244 5.61 14.02 -11.47
C ILE A 244 5.77 14.05 -9.95
N ASN A 245 6.82 14.72 -9.46
CA ASN A 245 6.98 15.05 -8.05
C ASN A 245 7.00 16.57 -7.85
N GLY A 246 5.90 17.12 -7.36
CA GLY A 246 5.72 18.57 -7.26
C GLY A 246 5.79 19.20 -8.66
N ASN A 247 6.74 20.11 -8.85
CA ASN A 247 6.96 20.81 -10.14
C ASN A 247 8.03 20.13 -11.01
N TYR A 248 8.41 18.88 -10.72
CA TYR A 248 9.46 18.19 -11.47
C TYR A 248 8.95 16.90 -12.09
N LEU A 249 9.28 16.71 -13.36
CA LEU A 249 9.13 15.47 -14.11
C LEU A 249 10.45 14.71 -14.12
N TYR A 250 10.37 13.44 -13.76
CA TYR A 250 11.43 12.46 -13.97
C TYR A 250 11.14 11.70 -15.25
N VAL A 251 12.09 11.74 -16.19
CA VAL A 251 11.98 11.07 -17.48
C VAL A 251 13.17 10.15 -17.65
N PRO A 252 13.00 8.82 -17.60
CA PRO A 252 14.11 7.92 -17.82
C PRO A 252 14.49 7.91 -19.30
N TYR A 253 15.76 8.22 -19.60
CA TYR A 253 16.29 8.36 -20.96
C TYR A 253 17.67 7.71 -21.08
N GLN A 254 17.83 6.74 -21.97
CA GLN A 254 19.07 6.00 -22.22
C GLN A 254 19.81 5.57 -20.94
N GLY A 255 19.07 5.05 -19.96
CA GLY A 255 19.62 4.61 -18.68
C GLY A 255 19.86 5.72 -17.64
N ASN A 256 19.57 6.98 -17.96
CA ASN A 256 19.66 8.10 -17.01
C ASN A 256 18.27 8.58 -16.60
N LEU A 257 18.20 9.42 -15.57
CA LEU A 257 16.97 10.14 -15.23
C LEU A 257 17.15 11.61 -15.60
N ARG A 258 16.39 12.10 -16.57
CA ARG A 258 16.29 13.54 -16.81
C ARG A 258 15.34 14.15 -15.80
N VAL A 259 15.75 15.29 -15.25
CA VAL A 259 14.91 16.11 -14.39
C VAL A 259 14.49 17.33 -15.18
N ILE A 260 13.19 17.44 -15.42
CA ILE A 260 12.56 18.54 -16.15
C ILE A 260 11.67 19.28 -15.17
N GLU A 261 11.86 20.59 -15.02
CA GLU A 261 10.97 21.42 -14.24
C GLU A 261 9.78 21.87 -15.08
N ILE A 262 8.62 21.85 -14.44
CA ILE A 262 7.36 22.42 -14.89
C ILE A 262 7.27 23.82 -14.30
N LEU A 263 7.29 24.84 -15.15
CA LEU A 263 7.08 26.23 -14.75
C LEU A 263 5.59 26.53 -14.56
N ASP A 264 5.28 27.64 -13.89
CA ASP A 264 3.90 28.03 -13.56
C ASP A 264 3.01 28.25 -14.81
N ASP A 265 3.61 28.58 -15.96
CA ASP A 265 2.95 28.72 -17.25
C ASP A 265 2.86 27.41 -18.05
N GLY A 266 3.31 26.30 -17.47
CA GLY A 266 3.32 24.97 -18.08
C GLY A 266 4.51 24.72 -19.01
N ALA A 267 5.44 25.67 -19.16
CA ALA A 267 6.67 25.48 -19.93
C ALA A 267 7.61 24.48 -19.25
N LEU A 268 8.40 23.77 -20.06
CA LEU A 268 9.27 22.68 -19.66
C LEU A 268 10.74 23.11 -19.73
N GLN A 269 11.43 23.09 -18.58
CA GLN A 269 12.84 23.46 -18.51
C GLN A 269 13.71 22.30 -18.02
N SER A 270 14.73 21.92 -18.79
CA SER A 270 15.74 20.97 -18.32
C SER A 270 16.49 21.53 -17.12
N ARG A 271 16.51 20.77 -16.01
CA ARG A 271 17.31 21.09 -14.82
C ARG A 271 18.55 20.24 -14.69
N GLY A 272 18.56 19.08 -15.31
CA GLY A 272 19.76 18.27 -15.41
C GLY A 272 19.49 16.81 -15.67
N TYR A 273 20.55 16.05 -15.45
CA TYR A 273 20.57 14.61 -15.58
C TYR A 273 21.08 14.03 -14.29
N TYR A 274 20.39 13.04 -13.79
CA TYR A 274 20.96 12.11 -12.84
C TYR A 274 21.50 10.91 -13.59
N TYR A 275 22.80 10.69 -13.42
CA TYR A 275 23.52 9.53 -13.94
C TYR A 275 23.67 8.53 -12.79
N PRO A 276 22.97 7.39 -12.82
CA PRO A 276 23.26 6.31 -11.88
C PRO A 276 24.77 5.99 -11.93
N PRO A 277 25.46 5.89 -10.77
CA PRO A 277 26.90 5.63 -10.72
C PRO A 277 27.33 4.32 -11.40
N ASP A 278 26.39 3.40 -11.62
CA ASP A 278 26.57 2.13 -12.31
C ASP A 278 25.88 2.15 -13.67
N LYS A 279 26.39 1.34 -14.59
CA LYS A 279 25.84 1.19 -15.95
C LYS A 279 24.53 0.39 -15.98
N LEU A 280 23.82 0.25 -14.85
CA LEU A 280 22.58 -0.52 -14.75
C LEU A 280 21.43 0.14 -15.54
N GLY A 281 21.45 1.47 -15.58
CA GLY A 281 20.47 2.29 -16.27
C GLY A 281 19.12 2.33 -15.53
N ALA A 282 18.37 3.42 -15.64
CA ALA A 282 16.97 3.48 -15.20
C ALA A 282 16.03 2.92 -16.29
N GLY A 283 15.27 1.89 -15.93
CA GLY A 283 14.16 1.36 -16.71
C GLY A 283 12.90 2.15 -16.42
N ASP A 284 12.07 1.60 -15.55
CA ASP A 284 10.81 2.18 -15.11
C ASP A 284 10.95 2.83 -13.73
N ILE A 285 10.06 3.77 -13.40
CA ILE A 285 10.17 4.57 -12.18
C ILE A 285 8.86 4.70 -11.41
N ALA A 286 8.97 4.78 -10.09
CA ALA A 286 7.85 5.09 -9.21
C ALA A 286 8.32 5.97 -8.04
N VAL A 287 7.43 6.79 -7.49
CA VAL A 287 7.75 7.67 -6.36
C VAL A 287 6.81 7.43 -5.19
N SER A 288 7.34 7.54 -3.98
CA SER A 288 6.56 7.57 -2.75
C SER A 288 7.12 8.57 -1.77
N GLY A 289 6.40 9.69 -1.58
CA GLY A 289 6.89 10.79 -0.76
C GLY A 289 8.13 11.42 -1.38
N SER A 290 9.21 11.55 -0.61
CA SER A 290 10.50 12.05 -1.08
C SER A 290 11.40 10.97 -1.68
N TYR A 291 10.91 9.75 -1.90
CA TYR A 291 11.72 8.66 -2.45
C TYR A 291 11.32 8.37 -3.89
N LEU A 292 12.33 8.28 -4.76
CA LEU A 292 12.20 7.78 -6.12
C LEU A 292 12.77 6.36 -6.16
N TYR A 293 12.07 5.49 -6.87
CA TYR A 293 12.44 4.09 -7.07
C TYR A 293 12.56 3.87 -8.57
N ALA A 294 13.61 3.17 -9.00
CA ALA A 294 13.81 2.84 -10.40
C ALA A 294 14.22 1.38 -10.55
N THR A 295 13.72 0.73 -11.58
CA THR A 295 14.23 -0.58 -12.00
C THR A 295 15.49 -0.41 -12.86
N GLY A 296 16.33 -1.45 -12.93
CA GLY A 296 17.43 -1.52 -13.89
C GLY A 296 16.91 -1.61 -15.33
N GLN A 297 17.53 -0.90 -16.27
CA GLN A 297 17.11 -0.85 -17.69
C GLN A 297 17.05 -2.24 -18.34
N TRP A 298 17.93 -3.15 -17.93
CA TRP A 298 18.05 -4.52 -18.46
C TRP A 298 18.10 -5.57 -17.35
N GLY A 299 17.68 -5.18 -16.15
CA GLY A 299 18.28 -5.70 -14.94
C GLY A 299 17.33 -6.37 -13.96
N SER A 300 17.95 -6.87 -12.89
CA SER A 300 17.34 -7.53 -11.73
C SER A 300 17.17 -6.62 -10.53
N GLU A 301 17.43 -5.32 -10.74
CA GLU A 301 17.74 -4.38 -9.68
C GLU A 301 16.59 -3.40 -9.43
N LEU A 302 16.31 -3.15 -8.16
CA LEU A 302 15.55 -2.02 -7.69
C LEU A 302 16.50 -1.02 -7.04
N MET A 303 16.63 0.15 -7.64
CA MET A 303 17.38 1.28 -7.10
C MET A 303 16.43 2.19 -6.30
N VAL A 304 16.91 2.65 -5.14
CA VAL A 304 16.18 3.57 -4.27
C VAL A 304 16.96 4.86 -4.15
N PHE A 305 16.30 5.99 -4.37
CA PHE A 305 16.87 7.33 -4.33
C PHE A 305 16.10 8.21 -3.32
N ASP A 306 16.84 9.04 -2.61
CA ASP A 306 16.31 10.21 -1.92
C ASP A 306 16.17 11.33 -2.94
N ALA A 307 14.94 11.73 -3.21
CA ALA A 307 14.55 12.81 -4.10
C ALA A 307 13.93 13.97 -3.29
N SER A 308 14.34 14.16 -2.03
CA SER A 308 13.95 15.32 -1.21
C SER A 308 14.39 16.64 -1.85
N ASP A 309 15.58 16.65 -2.47
CA ASP A 309 15.91 17.62 -3.51
C ASP A 309 15.58 16.98 -4.87
N PRO A 310 14.52 17.44 -5.55
CA PRO A 310 14.09 16.80 -6.78
C PRO A 310 15.08 16.99 -7.94
N THR A 311 15.96 17.99 -7.88
CA THR A 311 16.96 18.29 -8.91
C THR A 311 18.25 17.49 -8.77
N SER A 312 18.49 16.94 -7.58
CA SER A 312 19.70 16.17 -7.27
C SER A 312 19.35 14.92 -6.47
N PRO A 313 18.64 13.94 -7.07
CA PRO A 313 18.32 12.69 -6.38
C PRO A 313 19.61 11.94 -5.98
N VAL A 314 19.66 11.44 -4.75
CA VAL A 314 20.81 10.73 -4.20
C VAL A 314 20.45 9.26 -4.03
N ARG A 315 21.20 8.35 -4.65
CA ARG A 315 20.96 6.92 -4.47
C ARG A 315 21.27 6.48 -3.06
N LEU A 316 20.29 5.87 -2.41
CA LEU A 316 20.36 5.35 -1.05
C LEU A 316 20.73 3.88 -1.02
N GLY A 317 20.30 3.11 -2.03
CA GLY A 317 20.52 1.68 -2.05
C GLY A 317 20.13 1.02 -3.36
N ILE A 318 20.52 -0.24 -3.46
CA ILE A 318 20.23 -1.12 -4.58
C ILE A 318 19.81 -2.47 -4.01
N TYR A 319 18.78 -3.07 -4.61
CA TYR A 319 18.29 -4.40 -4.26
C TYR A 319 18.31 -5.30 -5.50
N ASN A 320 19.17 -6.34 -5.49
CA ASN A 320 19.50 -7.18 -6.65
C ASN A 320 19.03 -8.61 -6.45
N SER A 321 17.73 -8.87 -6.57
CA SER A 321 17.19 -10.22 -6.30
C SER A 321 16.07 -10.66 -7.24
N PHE A 322 15.81 -9.92 -8.33
CA PHE A 322 14.72 -10.24 -9.24
C PHE A 322 15.22 -10.95 -10.50
N SER A 323 14.39 -11.77 -11.14
CA SER A 323 14.77 -12.55 -12.33
C SER A 323 14.51 -11.80 -13.65
N SER A 324 14.75 -10.48 -13.71
CA SER A 324 14.32 -9.52 -14.74
C SER A 324 12.86 -9.06 -14.57
N THR A 325 12.72 -7.81 -14.17
CA THR A 325 11.44 -7.16 -13.84
C THR A 325 11.54 -5.68 -14.17
N PRO A 326 11.25 -5.29 -15.42
CA PRO A 326 11.49 -3.93 -15.87
C PRO A 326 10.52 -2.93 -15.25
N HIS A 327 9.39 -3.37 -14.69
CA HIS A 327 8.32 -2.47 -14.24
C HIS A 327 8.23 -2.37 -12.73
N ILE A 328 7.78 -1.22 -12.26
CA ILE A 328 7.57 -0.95 -10.83
C ILE A 328 6.31 -0.14 -10.61
N PHE A 329 5.54 -0.58 -9.62
CA PHE A 329 4.41 0.17 -9.08
C PHE A 329 4.55 0.28 -7.57
N ILE A 330 4.15 1.41 -6.97
CA ILE A 330 4.21 1.59 -5.51
C ILE A 330 2.83 1.87 -4.94
N SER A 331 2.45 1.09 -3.93
CA SER A 331 1.23 1.31 -3.16
C SER A 331 1.37 0.81 -1.74
N ASN A 332 0.77 1.54 -0.79
CA ASN A 332 0.67 1.14 0.62
C ASN A 332 1.99 0.78 1.32
N GLY A 333 3.11 1.41 0.91
CA GLY A 333 4.45 1.12 1.46
C GLY A 333 5.09 -0.16 0.91
N TYR A 334 4.63 -0.63 -0.25
CA TYR A 334 5.22 -1.74 -0.99
C TYR A 334 5.50 -1.32 -2.42
N ALA A 335 6.66 -1.75 -2.92
CA ALA A 335 6.98 -1.75 -4.34
C ALA A 335 6.62 -3.11 -4.92
N PHE A 336 5.84 -3.09 -5.99
CA PHE A 336 5.49 -4.22 -6.83
C PHE A 336 6.40 -4.15 -8.04
N VAL A 337 7.42 -5.00 -8.06
CA VAL A 337 8.44 -5.04 -9.09
C VAL A 337 8.18 -6.25 -9.97
N PHE A 338 7.80 -6.03 -11.22
CA PHE A 338 7.20 -7.06 -12.06
C PHE A 338 7.75 -7.08 -13.48
N GLY A 339 7.51 -8.21 -14.13
CA GLY A 339 7.86 -8.50 -15.52
C GLY A 339 7.06 -9.72 -15.98
N PRO A 340 7.30 -10.24 -17.21
CA PRO A 340 6.43 -11.20 -17.86
C PRO A 340 6.04 -12.40 -16.98
N LYS A 341 6.98 -12.96 -16.21
CA LYS A 341 6.72 -14.20 -15.43
C LYS A 341 6.66 -14.01 -13.92
N SER A 342 6.78 -12.79 -13.39
CA SER A 342 6.75 -12.60 -11.93
C SER A 342 6.28 -11.22 -11.49
N ILE A 343 5.64 -11.19 -10.32
CA ILE A 343 5.36 -9.97 -9.56
C ILE A 343 6.03 -10.13 -8.20
N ASN A 344 7.06 -9.34 -7.91
CA ASN A 344 7.75 -9.33 -6.63
C ASN A 344 7.19 -8.21 -5.76
N ILE A 345 6.85 -8.54 -4.52
CA ILE A 345 6.31 -7.59 -3.56
C ILE A 345 7.41 -7.29 -2.55
N VAL A 346 7.87 -6.05 -2.56
CA VAL A 346 9.01 -5.58 -1.79
C VAL A 346 8.52 -4.53 -0.82
N LYS A 347 8.84 -4.69 0.46
CA LYS A 347 8.48 -3.66 1.44
C LYS A 347 9.41 -2.47 1.29
N VAL A 348 8.84 -1.27 1.18
CA VAL A 348 9.61 -0.02 1.08
C VAL A 348 9.26 0.88 2.27
N SER A 349 10.27 1.46 2.91
CA SER A 349 10.08 2.29 4.10
C SER A 349 9.72 3.72 3.71
N ASN A 350 8.58 4.22 4.20
CA ASN A 350 8.17 5.61 3.99
C ASN A 350 8.80 6.61 4.99
N GLY A 351 9.94 6.28 5.62
CA GLY A 351 10.53 7.16 6.63
C GLY A 351 11.98 6.82 6.99
N VAL A 352 12.81 7.87 7.04
CA VAL A 352 14.14 7.86 7.65
C VAL A 352 14.00 7.52 9.13
N LYS A 353 14.80 6.56 9.60
CA LYS A 353 14.96 6.32 11.03
C LYS A 353 15.81 7.47 11.58
N ASN A 354 15.23 8.35 12.40
CA ASN A 354 16.03 9.15 13.33
C ASN A 354 16.58 8.19 14.39
N VAL A 355 17.83 7.75 14.20
CA VAL A 355 18.56 7.04 15.24
C VAL A 355 19.10 8.10 16.20
N SER A 356 18.44 8.26 17.34
CA SER A 356 19.15 8.75 18.52
C SER A 356 20.16 7.67 18.90
N ASP A 357 21.42 8.05 18.77
CA ASP A 357 22.70 7.49 19.22
C ASP A 357 22.70 6.26 20.15
N ASN A 358 23.75 5.45 19.99
CA ASN A 358 24.10 4.18 20.63
C ASN A 358 23.34 2.90 20.18
N GLN A 359 23.91 2.17 19.22
CA GLN A 359 24.67 0.94 19.55
C GLN A 359 25.30 0.30 18.30
N THR A 360 26.56 -0.07 18.47
CA THR A 360 27.36 -1.02 17.69
C THR A 360 26.67 -2.38 17.55
N ASP A 361 26.71 -3.00 16.37
CA ASP A 361 26.86 -4.46 16.25
C ASP A 361 27.31 -4.86 14.83
N ASN A 362 28.49 -5.48 14.76
CA ASN A 362 28.96 -6.31 13.65
C ASN A 362 28.55 -7.77 13.93
N ASN A 363 27.95 -8.44 12.95
CA ASN A 363 28.24 -9.81 12.50
C ASN A 363 27.04 -10.47 11.81
N ASP A 364 27.33 -11.09 10.66
CA ASP A 364 26.40 -11.84 9.82
C ASP A 364 25.71 -13.00 10.55
N ALA A 365 24.38 -12.99 10.49
CA ALA A 365 23.55 -14.19 10.52
C ALA A 365 22.29 -13.91 9.72
N ALA A 366 22.05 -14.72 8.69
CA ALA A 366 20.84 -14.81 7.86
C ALA A 366 19.59 -14.23 8.55
N ALA A 367 19.30 -12.96 8.26
CA ALA A 367 18.10 -12.30 8.73
C ALA A 367 16.94 -12.76 7.84
N THR A 368 16.24 -13.78 8.32
CA THR A 368 14.90 -14.18 7.88
C THR A 368 14.05 -12.96 7.47
N PRO A 369 13.46 -12.92 6.27
CA PRO A 369 12.65 -11.81 5.80
C PRO A 369 11.34 -11.79 6.59
N TRP A 370 11.14 -10.77 7.42
CA TRP A 370 9.88 -10.58 8.10
C TRP A 370 8.99 -9.69 7.23
N LEU A 371 7.88 -10.27 6.78
CA LEU A 371 6.52 -9.72 6.87
C LEU A 371 6.43 -8.50 7.81
N LEU A 372 5.43 -7.63 7.70
CA LEU A 372 4.80 -7.26 8.97
C LEU A 372 4.10 -8.56 9.39
N PRO A 373 4.66 -9.40 10.29
CA PRO A 373 3.77 -10.39 10.87
C PRO A 373 2.62 -9.58 11.47
N ASP A 374 1.46 -10.21 11.62
CA ASP A 374 0.75 -10.02 12.87
C ASP A 374 1.80 -10.21 13.98
N SER A 375 2.50 -9.14 14.37
CA SER A 375 3.25 -9.14 15.61
C SER A 375 2.22 -9.58 16.62
N ALA A 376 2.50 -10.68 17.34
CA ALA A 376 1.53 -11.33 18.21
C ALA A 376 0.68 -10.24 18.87
N PRO A 377 -0.63 -10.18 18.57
CA PRO A 377 -1.40 -8.97 18.78
C PRO A 377 -1.19 -8.51 20.21
N ASP A 378 -0.67 -7.29 20.36
CA ASP A 378 -0.43 -6.74 21.69
C ASP A 378 -1.78 -6.27 22.21
N LEU A 379 -2.58 -7.22 22.69
CA LEU A 379 -3.90 -6.97 23.25
C LEU A 379 -3.82 -6.03 24.48
N ALA A 380 -2.67 -5.99 25.15
CA ALA A 380 -2.42 -5.01 26.20
C ALA A 380 -2.28 -3.60 25.63
N LEU A 381 -1.56 -3.42 24.52
CA LEU A 381 -1.49 -2.16 23.79
C LEU A 381 -2.85 -1.77 23.20
N ALA A 382 -3.54 -2.68 22.52
CA ALA A 382 -4.88 -2.44 22.00
C ALA A 382 -5.85 -2.07 23.13
N GLY A 383 -5.75 -2.73 24.29
CA GLY A 383 -6.49 -2.40 25.49
C GLY A 383 -6.15 -1.01 26.07
N ARG A 384 -4.87 -0.60 26.06
CA ARG A 384 -4.42 0.76 26.45
C ARG A 384 -4.88 1.84 25.46
N MET A 385 -5.08 1.47 24.20
CA MET A 385 -5.48 2.37 23.12
C MET A 385 -6.98 2.32 22.79
N LYS A 386 -7.74 1.45 23.45
CA LYS A 386 -9.16 1.22 23.17
C LYS A 386 -9.96 2.52 23.22
N GLY A 387 -10.77 2.74 22.20
CA GLY A 387 -11.62 3.90 22.07
C GLY A 387 -10.90 5.20 21.78
N LYS A 388 -9.59 5.20 21.53
CA LYS A 388 -8.85 6.39 21.09
C LYS A 388 -8.91 6.53 19.57
N ILE A 389 -8.85 7.79 19.16
CA ILE A 389 -8.43 8.16 17.81
C ILE A 389 -6.93 8.41 17.89
N LEU A 390 -6.17 7.79 16.98
CA LEU A 390 -4.73 7.83 16.92
C LEU A 390 -4.30 8.49 15.62
N LEU A 391 -3.27 9.31 15.71
CA LEU A 391 -2.61 9.90 14.54
C LEU A 391 -1.32 9.15 14.32
N GLN A 392 -1.17 8.59 13.12
CA GLN A 392 0.06 7.92 12.72
C GLN A 392 1.11 8.99 12.44
N THR A 393 1.98 9.22 13.43
CA THR A 393 2.94 10.33 13.41
C THR A 393 4.11 10.11 12.46
N GLU A 394 4.27 8.87 12.00
CA GLU A 394 5.30 8.40 11.06
C GLU A 394 4.71 8.11 9.67
N SER A 395 3.50 8.61 9.41
CA SER A 395 2.84 8.69 8.10
C SER A 395 2.32 10.13 7.94
N LYS A 396 1.63 10.46 6.83
CA LYS A 396 1.05 11.79 6.51
C LYS A 396 -0.02 12.30 7.52
N GLY A 397 0.06 11.93 8.79
CA GLY A 397 -0.89 12.28 9.85
C GLY A 397 -2.18 11.46 9.80
N GLU A 398 -2.15 10.27 9.21
CA GLU A 398 -3.33 9.42 9.01
C GLU A 398 -4.02 9.07 10.34
N ALA A 399 -5.35 9.09 10.33
CA ALA A 399 -6.16 8.88 11.52
C ALA A 399 -6.69 7.44 11.59
N TRP A 400 -6.62 6.87 12.80
CA TRP A 400 -7.05 5.50 13.09
C TRP A 400 -7.93 5.47 14.34
N TYR A 401 -9.01 4.69 14.33
CA TYR A 401 -9.87 4.47 15.49
C TYR A 401 -9.69 3.05 16.04
N ILE A 402 -9.50 2.91 17.35
CA ILE A 402 -9.43 1.59 18.00
C ILE A 402 -10.80 1.27 18.62
N HIS A 403 -11.51 0.28 18.08
CA HIS A 403 -12.86 -0.01 18.57
C HIS A 403 -12.84 -0.58 20.01
N PRO A 404 -13.60 -0.02 20.97
CA PRO A 404 -13.53 -0.39 22.39
C PRO A 404 -13.82 -1.85 22.71
N LYS A 405 -14.64 -2.52 21.88
CA LYS A 405 -15.08 -3.90 22.09
C LYS A 405 -14.25 -4.90 21.28
N GLU A 406 -13.96 -4.58 20.03
CA GLU A 406 -13.25 -5.47 19.11
C GLU A 406 -11.73 -5.40 19.31
N LEU A 407 -11.22 -4.30 19.91
CA LEU A 407 -9.79 -4.01 20.03
C LEU A 407 -9.05 -4.01 18.68
N LYS A 408 -9.80 -3.76 17.60
CA LYS A 408 -9.29 -3.65 16.23
C LYS A 408 -9.11 -2.19 15.85
N ARG A 409 -8.13 -1.89 15.00
CA ARG A 409 -7.90 -0.58 14.37
C ARG A 409 -8.73 -0.44 13.09
N TYR A 410 -9.30 0.75 12.89
CA TYR A 410 -10.09 1.13 11.73
C TYR A 410 -9.53 2.43 11.15
N TYR A 411 -9.38 2.49 9.84
CA TYR A 411 -8.88 3.68 9.16
C TYR A 411 -9.96 4.78 9.11
N LEU A 412 -9.57 6.02 9.39
CA LEU A 412 -10.42 7.21 9.35
C LEU A 412 -9.90 8.29 8.36
N GLY A 413 -8.87 7.99 7.58
CA GLY A 413 -8.14 9.00 6.81
C GLY A 413 -8.95 9.70 5.72
N ARG A 414 -9.87 9.00 5.05
CA ARG A 414 -10.77 9.60 4.04
C ARG A 414 -12.18 9.78 4.60
N PRO A 415 -12.94 10.82 4.16
CA PRO A 415 -14.33 11.01 4.59
C PRO A 415 -15.19 9.75 4.41
N LYS A 416 -15.10 9.06 3.27
CA LYS A 416 -15.86 7.82 2.99
C LYS A 416 -15.55 6.68 3.98
N ASP A 417 -14.29 6.51 4.36
CA ASP A 417 -13.87 5.47 5.33
C ASP A 417 -14.39 5.81 6.73
N ALA A 418 -14.23 7.08 7.14
CA ALA A 418 -14.73 7.55 8.42
C ALA A 418 -16.25 7.37 8.52
N PHE A 419 -17.02 7.71 7.47
CA PHE A 419 -18.46 7.47 7.44
C PHE A 419 -18.82 5.98 7.53
N SER A 420 -18.07 5.12 6.85
CA SER A 420 -18.28 3.66 6.89
C SER A 420 -18.05 3.10 8.29
N VAL A 421 -16.99 3.54 8.98
CA VAL A 421 -16.71 3.19 10.37
C VAL A 421 -17.79 3.73 11.31
N MET A 422 -18.20 4.98 11.16
CA MET A 422 -19.27 5.58 11.97
C MET A 422 -20.57 4.80 11.84
N ARG A 423 -20.97 4.42 10.62
CA ARG A 423 -22.21 3.68 10.36
C ARG A 423 -22.16 2.23 10.86
N SER A 424 -21.05 1.54 10.65
CA SER A 424 -20.93 0.11 10.98
C SER A 424 -20.51 -0.17 12.42
N LYS A 425 -19.78 0.76 13.06
CA LYS A 425 -19.22 0.60 14.42
C LYS A 425 -19.76 1.62 15.43
N GLY A 426 -20.59 2.57 14.98
CA GLY A 426 -21.26 3.53 15.85
C GLY A 426 -22.34 2.89 16.70
N TYR A 427 -22.54 3.43 17.90
CA TYR A 427 -23.56 2.99 18.84
C TYR A 427 -24.75 3.95 18.79
N GLY A 428 -25.95 3.43 18.55
CA GLY A 428 -27.16 4.24 18.63
C GLY A 428 -27.36 4.84 20.02
N ILE A 429 -27.73 6.12 20.09
CA ILE A 429 -28.07 6.81 21.32
C ILE A 429 -29.31 7.71 21.12
N SER A 430 -30.22 7.70 22.10
CA SER A 430 -31.38 8.59 22.12
C SER A 430 -30.99 10.03 22.47
N ASN A 431 -31.80 11.00 22.06
CA ASN A 431 -31.59 12.42 22.34
C ASN A 431 -31.53 12.67 23.85
N ALA A 432 -32.42 12.03 24.62
CA ALA A 432 -32.47 12.14 26.08
C ALA A 432 -31.20 11.61 26.78
N ASN A 433 -30.58 10.56 26.26
CA ASN A 433 -29.35 10.02 26.82
C ASN A 433 -28.13 10.79 26.33
N LEU A 434 -28.10 11.19 25.05
CA LEU A 434 -27.04 12.03 24.52
C LEU A 434 -26.94 13.33 25.32
N ALA A 435 -28.07 14.00 25.60
CA ALA A 435 -28.16 15.24 26.40
C ALA A 435 -27.54 15.14 27.80
N LYS A 436 -27.43 13.93 28.38
CA LYS A 436 -26.78 13.70 29.67
C LYS A 436 -25.26 13.60 29.59
N ILE A 437 -24.68 13.61 28.39
CA ILE A 437 -23.23 13.61 28.13
C ILE A 437 -22.82 15.04 27.76
N PRO A 438 -22.02 15.74 28.58
CA PRO A 438 -21.65 17.13 28.31
C PRO A 438 -20.68 17.24 27.13
N SER A 439 -20.83 18.30 26.34
CA SER A 439 -19.87 18.72 25.31
C SER A 439 -18.63 19.39 25.93
N ASN A 440 -17.62 19.70 25.09
CA ASN A 440 -16.43 20.42 25.53
C ASN A 440 -16.72 21.82 26.08
N THR A 441 -17.78 22.48 25.64
CA THR A 441 -18.20 23.83 26.09
C THR A 441 -19.21 23.81 27.24
N ASP A 442 -19.83 22.67 27.52
CA ASP A 442 -20.85 22.58 28.56
C ASP A 442 -20.24 22.62 29.98
N SER A 443 -20.93 23.33 30.88
CA SER A 443 -20.58 23.48 32.30
C SER A 443 -21.25 22.45 33.23
N PHE A 444 -22.30 21.77 32.77
CA PHE A 444 -22.98 20.75 33.57
C PHE A 444 -22.16 19.44 33.64
N LYS A 445 -22.24 18.73 34.77
CA LYS A 445 -21.43 17.52 35.01
C LYS A 445 -21.94 16.29 34.26
N GLY A 446 -23.23 16.24 33.93
CA GLY A 446 -23.87 15.13 33.22
C GLY A 446 -23.93 13.84 34.04
N ASP A 447 -24.39 12.75 33.41
CA ASP A 447 -24.49 11.42 34.02
C ASP A 447 -23.14 10.69 33.91
N MET A 448 -22.45 10.53 35.05
CA MET A 448 -21.12 9.90 35.08
C MET A 448 -21.14 8.43 34.64
N ASN A 449 -22.17 7.68 35.02
CA ASN A 449 -22.28 6.25 34.68
C ASN A 449 -22.51 6.08 33.18
N LEU A 450 -23.35 6.91 32.58
CA LEU A 450 -23.55 6.92 31.14
C LEU A 450 -22.27 7.32 30.39
N ARG A 451 -21.61 8.40 30.83
CA ARG A 451 -20.36 8.89 30.26
C ARG A 451 -19.25 7.84 30.27
N GLN A 452 -19.09 7.12 31.37
CA GLN A 452 -18.13 6.01 31.48
C GLN A 452 -18.50 4.86 30.54
N ARG A 453 -19.79 4.47 30.46
CA ARG A 453 -20.25 3.42 29.52
C ARG A 453 -20.08 3.80 28.05
N MET A 454 -20.11 5.09 27.74
CA MET A 454 -19.95 5.61 26.38
C MET A 454 -18.50 6.00 26.04
N SER A 455 -17.59 5.94 27.00
CA SER A 455 -16.17 6.28 26.84
C SER A 455 -15.54 5.58 25.63
N GLY A 456 -14.98 6.38 24.71
CA GLY A 456 -14.28 5.92 23.53
C GLY A 456 -15.16 5.41 22.40
N LYS A 457 -16.48 5.54 22.52
CA LYS A 457 -17.43 5.14 21.47
C LYS A 457 -17.71 6.30 20.52
N ILE A 458 -17.91 5.94 19.27
CA ILE A 458 -18.63 6.77 18.31
C ILE A 458 -20.12 6.49 18.52
N LEU A 459 -20.90 7.54 18.72
CA LEU A 459 -22.34 7.50 18.98
C LEU A 459 -23.08 8.05 17.76
N LEU A 460 -24.17 7.40 17.39
CA LEU A 460 -25.07 7.84 16.34
C LEU A 460 -26.39 8.27 16.99
N GLN A 461 -26.78 9.53 16.77
CA GLN A 461 -28.01 10.07 17.31
C GLN A 461 -29.20 9.60 16.45
N VAL A 462 -29.89 8.56 16.92
CA VAL A 462 -30.89 7.83 16.13
C VAL A 462 -32.27 8.51 16.07
N GLU A 463 -32.53 9.47 16.96
CA GLU A 463 -33.79 10.23 17.04
C GLU A 463 -33.66 11.63 16.39
N SER A 464 -32.67 11.82 15.51
CA SER A 464 -32.38 13.06 14.79
C SER A 464 -31.82 12.73 13.40
N LYS A 465 -31.12 13.66 12.72
CA LYS A 465 -30.54 13.51 11.37
C LYS A 465 -29.37 12.50 11.28
N GLY A 466 -29.23 11.57 12.22
CA GLY A 466 -28.14 10.57 12.23
C GLY A 466 -26.77 11.14 12.57
N GLU A 467 -26.74 12.25 13.33
CA GLU A 467 -25.53 12.94 13.72
C GLU A 467 -24.55 12.04 14.50
N ALA A 468 -23.26 12.15 14.16
CA ALA A 468 -22.21 11.36 14.77
C ALA A 468 -21.46 12.16 15.85
N TRP A 469 -21.21 11.50 16.98
CA TRP A 469 -20.55 12.08 18.14
C TRP A 469 -19.46 11.13 18.66
N TYR A 470 -18.34 11.67 19.15
CA TYR A 470 -17.27 10.88 19.78
C TYR A 470 -17.16 11.24 21.25
N VAL A 471 -17.18 10.23 22.15
CA VAL A 471 -16.95 10.45 23.58
C VAL A 471 -15.48 10.20 23.90
N HIS A 472 -14.73 11.24 24.21
CA HIS A 472 -13.29 11.11 24.39
C HIS A 472 -12.93 10.39 25.71
N PRO A 473 -12.11 9.32 25.70
CA PRO A 473 -11.88 8.47 26.87
C PRO A 473 -11.31 9.17 28.11
N LYS A 474 -10.55 10.25 27.94
CA LYS A 474 -9.84 10.92 29.06
C LYS A 474 -10.74 11.89 29.82
N ASN A 475 -11.56 12.66 29.11
CA ASN A 475 -12.40 13.71 29.72
C ASN A 475 -13.88 13.34 29.75
N LEU A 476 -14.26 12.22 29.12
CA LEU A 476 -15.62 11.70 29.05
C LEU A 476 -16.64 12.72 28.51
N LYS A 477 -16.19 13.65 27.67
CA LYS A 477 -17.02 14.65 27.00
C LYS A 477 -17.29 14.21 25.57
N ARG A 478 -18.46 14.58 25.03
CA ARG A 478 -18.83 14.33 23.64
C ARG A 478 -18.27 15.43 22.72
N TYR A 479 -17.92 15.03 21.51
CA TYR A 479 -17.41 15.88 20.44
C TYR A 479 -18.18 15.58 19.17
N TYR A 480 -18.57 16.62 18.44
CA TYR A 480 -19.32 16.46 17.20
C TYR A 480 -18.40 15.98 16.06
N LEU A 481 -18.86 15.01 15.27
CA LEU A 481 -18.14 14.46 14.11
C LEU A 481 -18.89 14.68 12.79
N GLY A 482 -20.04 15.36 12.81
CA GLY A 482 -20.95 15.38 11.67
C GLY A 482 -20.46 16.16 10.45
N ARG A 483 -19.59 17.17 10.62
CA ARG A 483 -18.94 17.86 9.49
C ARG A 483 -17.46 17.47 9.40
N PRO A 484 -16.88 17.38 8.19
CA PRO A 484 -15.47 17.06 8.00
C PRO A 484 -14.51 17.94 8.83
N ALA A 485 -14.78 19.25 8.90
CA ALA A 485 -13.97 20.19 9.67
C ALA A 485 -14.00 19.93 11.20
N ASP A 486 -15.15 19.50 11.73
CA ASP A 486 -15.29 19.17 13.15
C ASP A 486 -14.55 17.87 13.47
N ALA A 487 -14.73 16.84 12.62
CA ALA A 487 -14.04 15.57 12.75
C ALA A 487 -12.51 15.77 12.68
N PHE A 488 -12.02 16.58 11.74
CA PHE A 488 -10.61 16.93 11.63
C PHE A 488 -10.09 17.67 12.87
N SER A 489 -10.87 18.61 13.39
CA SER A 489 -10.53 19.33 14.64
C SER A 489 -10.43 18.39 15.84
N VAL A 490 -11.33 17.40 15.93
CA VAL A 490 -11.30 16.35 16.96
C VAL A 490 -10.05 15.48 16.80
N MET A 491 -9.75 15.03 15.58
CA MET A 491 -8.55 14.24 15.27
C MET A 491 -7.27 14.98 15.67
N ARG A 492 -7.13 16.26 15.27
CA ARG A 492 -5.94 17.07 15.57
C ARG A 492 -5.77 17.40 17.05
N ARG A 493 -6.87 17.69 17.76
CA ARG A 493 -6.81 18.13 19.17
C ARG A 493 -6.77 17.00 20.18
N LEU A 494 -7.42 15.87 19.86
CA LEU A 494 -7.60 14.75 20.78
C LEU A 494 -6.89 13.47 20.33
N GLY A 495 -6.38 13.44 19.09
CA GLY A 495 -5.63 12.31 18.55
C GLY A 495 -4.33 12.10 19.30
N GLY A 496 -4.11 10.88 19.77
CA GLY A 496 -2.82 10.48 20.33
C GLY A 496 -1.86 10.05 19.23
N GLY A 497 -0.62 10.54 19.23
CA GLY A 497 0.41 10.05 18.31
C GLY A 497 0.71 8.57 18.53
N ILE A 498 0.87 7.81 17.44
CA ILE A 498 1.31 6.42 17.48
C ILE A 498 2.32 6.16 16.38
N SER A 499 3.38 5.41 16.72
CA SER A 499 4.36 4.91 15.75
C SER A 499 3.78 3.80 14.89
N ASN A 500 4.33 3.62 13.69
CA ASN A 500 3.96 2.56 12.76
C ASN A 500 4.09 1.18 13.42
N ASP A 501 5.17 0.95 14.17
CA ASP A 501 5.42 -0.30 14.90
C ASP A 501 4.38 -0.61 15.98
N ASN A 502 3.93 0.41 16.71
CA ASN A 502 2.93 0.23 17.76
C ASN A 502 1.53 0.12 17.17
N LEU A 503 1.25 0.83 16.09
CA LEU A 503 0.00 0.69 15.36
C LEU A 503 -0.11 -0.72 14.74
N ALA A 504 0.98 -1.22 14.14
CA ALA A 504 1.08 -2.55 13.53
C ALA A 504 0.70 -3.69 14.51
N LYS A 505 1.02 -3.54 15.80
CA LYS A 505 0.69 -4.49 16.89
C LYS A 505 -0.79 -4.53 17.29
N ILE A 506 -1.60 -3.59 16.81
CA ILE A 506 -3.05 -3.56 17.07
C ILE A 506 -3.79 -4.25 15.91
N PRO A 507 -4.60 -5.30 16.15
CA PRO A 507 -5.29 -6.05 15.09
C PRO A 507 -6.06 -5.17 14.10
N SER A 508 -5.98 -5.46 12.80
CA SER A 508 -6.78 -4.78 11.76
C SER A 508 -8.22 -5.31 11.69
N ALA A 509 -9.15 -4.49 11.22
CA ALA A 509 -10.52 -4.89 10.92
C ALA A 509 -10.62 -6.02 9.87
N SER A 510 -9.62 -6.14 8.98
CA SER A 510 -9.55 -7.09 7.87
C SER A 510 -9.06 -8.50 8.25
N SER A 511 -8.54 -8.71 9.46
CA SER A 511 -8.01 -10.03 9.85
C SER A 511 -9.09 -10.94 10.46
N ALA A 512 -9.12 -12.20 10.00
CA ALA A 512 -10.09 -13.25 10.32
C ALA A 512 -9.96 -13.81 11.76
N PHE A 513 -9.91 -12.93 12.77
CA PHE A 513 -9.95 -13.30 14.17
C PHE A 513 -11.40 -13.33 14.68
N PHE A 514 -11.84 -14.52 15.12
CA PHE A 514 -13.10 -14.68 15.83
C PHE A 514 -12.83 -14.77 17.34
N THR A 515 -13.34 -13.81 18.10
CA THR A 515 -13.33 -13.86 19.56
C THR A 515 -14.72 -14.30 20.04
N THR A 516 -14.81 -15.44 20.72
CA THR A 516 -15.99 -15.78 21.53
C THR A 516 -15.53 -16.08 22.96
N ASN A 517 -16.18 -15.44 23.93
CA ASN A 517 -16.08 -15.76 25.36
C ASN A 517 -14.67 -15.99 25.95
N SER A 518 -13.72 -15.10 25.65
CA SER A 518 -12.37 -15.09 26.27
C SER A 518 -11.51 -16.34 26.02
N VAL A 519 -11.88 -17.13 25.01
CA VAL A 519 -11.06 -18.24 24.50
C VAL A 519 -10.84 -17.98 23.01
N THR A 520 -9.58 -17.84 22.64
CA THR A 520 -9.13 -17.63 21.26
C THR A 520 -8.80 -18.99 20.67
N TYR A 521 -9.44 -19.33 19.56
CA TYR A 521 -9.13 -20.51 18.76
C TYR A 521 -8.35 -20.08 17.51
N MET A 522 -7.28 -20.80 17.19
CA MET A 522 -6.46 -20.59 16.00
C MET A 522 -6.07 -21.93 15.40
N LYS A 523 -6.09 -22.05 14.08
CA LYS A 523 -5.47 -23.17 13.36
C LYS A 523 -4.16 -22.67 12.76
N LYS A 524 -3.05 -23.33 13.09
CA LYS A 524 -1.71 -22.92 12.67
C LYS A 524 -1.02 -24.08 11.97
N THR A 525 -0.37 -23.81 10.85
CA THR A 525 0.49 -24.79 10.20
C THR A 525 1.92 -24.63 10.73
N VAL A 526 2.46 -25.69 11.32
CA VAL A 526 3.84 -25.77 11.78
C VAL A 526 4.63 -26.53 10.74
N LYS A 527 5.55 -25.83 10.08
CA LYS A 527 6.47 -26.44 9.13
C LYS A 527 7.65 -27.05 9.88
N THR A 528 7.96 -28.30 9.57
CA THR A 528 9.12 -29.02 10.11
C THR A 528 9.92 -29.64 8.98
N SER A 529 11.14 -30.09 9.26
CA SER A 529 11.95 -30.84 8.29
C SER A 529 11.31 -32.16 7.82
N ARG A 530 10.17 -32.57 8.42
CA ARG A 530 9.41 -33.77 8.06
C ARG A 530 8.05 -33.45 7.42
N GLY A 531 7.79 -32.19 7.06
CA GLY A 531 6.55 -31.73 6.47
C GLY A 531 5.75 -30.78 7.36
N ASP A 532 4.60 -30.38 6.84
CA ASP A 532 3.72 -29.36 7.41
C ASP A 532 2.62 -30.01 8.24
N PHE A 533 2.52 -29.62 9.51
CA PHE A 533 1.54 -30.15 10.46
C PHE A 533 0.56 -29.06 10.87
N SER A 534 -0.74 -29.32 10.71
CA SER A 534 -1.78 -28.40 11.20
C SER A 534 -2.02 -28.65 12.68
N ILE A 535 -1.90 -27.61 13.50
CA ILE A 535 -2.17 -27.62 14.93
C ILE A 535 -3.35 -26.69 15.25
N ASP A 536 -4.20 -27.15 16.16
CA ASP A 536 -5.25 -26.32 16.77
C ASP A 536 -4.71 -25.72 18.07
N LEU A 537 -4.69 -24.40 18.16
CA LEU A 537 -4.25 -23.65 19.34
C LEU A 537 -5.46 -22.97 20.00
N LEU A 538 -5.71 -23.32 21.26
CA LEU A 538 -6.62 -22.59 22.13
C LEU A 538 -5.82 -21.75 23.13
N ILE A 539 -6.09 -20.45 23.17
CA ILE A 539 -5.51 -19.51 24.13
C ILE A 539 -6.65 -19.00 25.01
N ALA A 540 -6.59 -19.29 26.32
CA ALA A 540 -7.60 -18.85 27.27
C ALA A 540 -7.02 -17.79 28.23
N ASP A 541 -7.75 -16.71 28.44
CA ASP A 541 -7.39 -15.66 29.39
C ASP A 541 -7.75 -16.07 30.83
N LEU A 542 -6.73 -16.39 31.64
CA LEU A 542 -6.90 -16.82 33.03
C LEU A 542 -7.19 -15.66 33.99
N SER A 543 -7.13 -14.40 33.53
CA SER A 543 -7.61 -13.25 34.31
C SER A 543 -9.13 -13.13 34.32
N ASN A 544 -9.83 -13.85 33.44
CA ASN A 544 -11.29 -13.94 33.46
C ASN A 544 -11.75 -14.99 34.50
N PRO A 545 -12.48 -14.59 35.56
CA PRO A 545 -12.92 -15.51 36.62
C PRO A 545 -13.93 -16.56 36.14
N LYS A 546 -14.44 -16.46 34.90
CA LYS A 546 -15.34 -17.43 34.28
C LYS A 546 -14.61 -18.57 33.55
N VAL A 547 -13.29 -18.48 33.36
CA VAL A 547 -12.48 -19.51 32.68
C VAL A 547 -11.95 -20.49 33.72
N LYS A 548 -12.27 -21.79 33.58
CA LYS A 548 -11.76 -22.87 34.44
C LYS A 548 -11.06 -23.93 33.59
N ILE A 549 -9.82 -24.25 33.92
CA ILE A 549 -9.11 -25.39 33.34
C ILE A 549 -9.52 -26.65 34.12
N LEU A 550 -10.17 -27.61 33.46
CA LEU A 550 -10.53 -28.91 34.03
C LEU A 550 -9.55 -29.96 33.49
N THR A 551 -8.62 -30.43 34.31
CA THR A 551 -7.75 -31.57 33.97
C THR A 551 -8.36 -32.89 34.46
N PRO A 552 -8.43 -33.95 33.64
CA PRO A 552 -8.95 -35.24 34.08
C PRO A 552 -8.02 -35.90 35.10
N ARG A 553 -8.60 -36.41 36.20
CA ARG A 553 -7.92 -37.29 37.16
C ARG A 553 -7.52 -38.59 36.43
N ILE A 554 -6.25 -38.97 36.53
CA ILE A 554 -5.69 -40.16 35.88
C ILE A 554 -6.36 -41.42 36.45
N ILE A 555 -7.14 -42.13 35.62
CA ILE A 555 -7.43 -43.55 35.82
C ILE A 555 -6.43 -44.32 34.96
N ARG A 556 -5.55 -45.10 35.59
CA ARG A 556 -4.53 -45.92 34.92
C ARG A 556 -5.17 -47.15 34.27
N THR A 557 -5.15 -47.22 32.94
CA THR A 557 -4.99 -48.48 32.16
C THR A 557 -4.51 -48.11 30.74
N ALA A 558 -3.45 -48.78 30.27
CA ALA A 558 -2.80 -48.58 28.95
C ALA A 558 -3.45 -49.47 27.86
N PRO A 559 -2.95 -49.53 26.59
CA PRO A 559 -2.05 -48.63 25.85
C PRO A 559 -2.59 -48.21 24.46
N ALA A 560 -2.25 -47.03 23.95
CA ALA A 560 -2.14 -46.77 22.52
C ALA A 560 -1.23 -45.58 22.25
N ARG A 561 -0.43 -45.68 21.18
CA ARG A 561 0.66 -44.77 20.79
C ARG A 561 0.21 -43.31 20.70
N THR A 562 0.75 -42.46 21.57
CA THR A 562 0.83 -41.00 21.35
C THR A 562 2.10 -40.49 22.01
N VAL A 563 2.93 -39.78 21.24
CA VAL A 563 4.12 -39.11 21.75
C VAL A 563 3.69 -38.03 22.74
N ARG A 564 3.97 -38.26 24.03
CA ARG A 564 3.80 -37.28 25.11
C ARG A 564 5.07 -36.44 25.21
N ILE A 565 4.96 -35.13 25.11
CA ILE A 565 5.98 -34.21 25.61
C ILE A 565 5.56 -33.81 27.02
N SER A 566 6.38 -34.21 28.00
CA SER A 566 6.21 -33.87 29.42
C SER A 566 7.08 -32.65 29.73
N GLY A 567 6.51 -31.61 30.34
CA GLY A 567 7.24 -30.54 31.01
C GLY A 567 6.80 -30.50 32.48
N CYS A 568 7.67 -30.94 33.38
CA CYS A 568 7.45 -30.94 34.82
C CYS A 568 7.87 -29.57 35.38
N PHE A 569 6.99 -28.88 36.12
CA PHE A 569 7.37 -27.70 36.91
C PHE A 569 7.26 -28.05 38.40
N THR A 570 8.41 -28.08 39.08
CA THR A 570 8.50 -28.06 40.54
C THR A 570 8.76 -26.62 40.98
N ILE A 571 7.90 -26.09 41.84
CA ILE A 571 8.10 -24.81 42.53
C ILE A 571 8.90 -25.12 43.81
N PRO A 572 10.04 -24.47 44.11
CA PRO A 572 10.63 -24.55 45.44
C PRO A 572 9.88 -23.60 46.38
N GLU A 573 9.39 -24.13 47.50
CA GLU A 573 8.85 -23.36 48.63
C GLU A 573 9.94 -22.48 49.29
N PRO A 574 9.53 -21.36 49.92
CA PRO A 574 10.45 -20.47 50.61
C PRO A 574 10.97 -21.11 51.90
N ARG A 575 12.29 -21.06 52.14
CA ARG A 575 12.81 -21.26 53.49
C ARG A 575 12.69 -19.95 54.27
N ILE A 576 12.17 -20.10 55.49
CA ILE A 576 11.78 -19.12 56.51
C ILE A 576 12.79 -17.99 56.67
#